data_AF-A0A7J9DQY7-F1
#
_entry.id   AF-A0A7J9DQY7-F1
#
_cell.length_a   1.000
_cell.length_b   1.000
_cell.length_c   1.000
_cell.angle_alpha   90.00
_cell.angle_beta   90.00
_cell.angle_gamma   90.00
#
_symmetry.space_group_name_H-M   'P 1'
#
loop_
_entity.id
_entity.type
_entity.pdbx_description
1 polymer ?
#
loop_
_entity_poly.entity_id
_entity_poly.type
_entity_poly.pdbx_seq_one_letter_code
_entity_poly.pdbx_strand_id
1 'polypeptide(L)'
;MASHLKGVKKSTLRDEMRKALCEYKNEHPSSSQKDLQQWVQQKFDLSVSQSTISNTLKRAVKIYYQCRFYSNILERYEKGEINPEKTNVLHAIHFINVA
;
A
#
# COMPACT_ATOMS: atom_id res chain seq x y z
N MET A 1 5.60 -34.41 -19.30
CA MET A 1 5.26 -33.23 -20.13
C MET A 1 5.83 -32.00 -19.45
N ALA A 2 7.02 -31.57 -19.85
CA ALA A 2 7.67 -30.38 -19.30
C ALA A 2 7.30 -29.18 -20.18
N SER A 3 6.27 -28.42 -19.79
CA SER A 3 5.89 -27.19 -20.49
C SER A 3 6.34 -25.97 -19.70
N HIS A 4 7.39 -25.36 -20.25
CA HIS A 4 7.43 -23.92 -20.53
C HIS A 4 7.46 -22.93 -19.36
N LEU A 5 8.65 -22.68 -18.83
CA LEU A 5 9.02 -21.38 -18.24
C LEU A 5 10.04 -20.71 -19.16
N LYS A 6 9.62 -20.27 -20.36
CA LYS A 6 10.44 -19.33 -21.14
C LYS A 6 10.45 -18.01 -20.38
N GLY A 7 11.67 -17.54 -20.08
CA GLY A 7 12.01 -16.38 -19.27
C GLY A 7 10.95 -15.27 -19.23
N VAL A 8 10.17 -15.25 -18.15
CA VAL A 8 9.44 -14.05 -17.74
C VAL A 8 10.51 -13.06 -17.29
N LYS A 9 10.78 -12.02 -18.11
CA LYS A 9 11.58 -10.88 -17.65
C LYS A 9 10.91 -10.38 -16.36
N LYS A 10 11.62 -10.48 -15.24
CA LYS A 10 11.13 -10.11 -13.92
C LYS A 10 11.03 -8.58 -13.86
N SER A 11 9.99 -8.04 -14.48
CA SER A 11 9.74 -6.62 -14.57
C SER A 11 9.10 -6.14 -13.28
N THR A 12 9.79 -5.24 -12.58
CA THR A 12 9.36 -4.76 -11.27
C THR A 12 8.32 -3.65 -11.43
N LEU A 13 7.19 -3.76 -10.71
CA LEU A 13 6.22 -2.66 -10.57
C LEU A 13 6.95 -1.43 -10.05
N ARG A 14 7.02 -0.34 -10.82
CA ARG A 14 7.63 0.93 -10.38
C ARG A 14 6.66 1.71 -9.49
N ASP A 15 7.14 2.69 -8.75
CA ASP A 15 6.31 3.45 -7.81
C ASP A 15 5.11 4.12 -8.50
N GLU A 16 5.30 4.71 -9.67
CA GLU A 16 4.19 5.28 -10.47
C GLU A 16 3.12 4.23 -10.85
N MET A 17 3.54 3.01 -11.18
CA MET A 17 2.62 1.91 -11.49
C MET A 17 1.87 1.44 -10.23
N ARG A 18 2.55 1.42 -9.08
CA ARG A 18 1.93 1.08 -7.78
C ARG A 18 0.89 2.13 -7.39
N LYS A 19 1.21 3.42 -7.60
CA LYS A 19 0.29 4.53 -7.37
C LYS A 19 -0.96 4.40 -8.23
N ALA A 20 -0.79 4.26 -9.54
CA ALA A 20 -1.91 4.09 -10.47
C ALA A 20 -2.77 2.85 -10.15
N LEU A 21 -2.15 1.74 -9.71
CA LEU A 21 -2.87 0.56 -9.25
C LEU A 21 -3.74 0.85 -8.01
N CYS A 22 -3.22 1.63 -7.06
CA CYS A 22 -3.97 2.00 -5.86
C CYS A 22 -5.13 2.95 -6.18
N GLU A 23 -4.91 3.93 -7.05
CA GLU A 23 -5.94 4.84 -7.56
C GLU A 23 -7.07 4.07 -8.24
N TYR A 24 -6.72 3.16 -9.16
CA TYR A 24 -7.70 2.33 -9.85
C TYR A 24 -8.52 1.46 -8.89
N LYS A 25 -7.89 0.86 -7.86
CA LYS A 25 -8.59 0.08 -6.83
C LYS A 25 -9.51 0.95 -5.96
N ASN A 26 -9.16 2.20 -5.70
CA ASN A 26 -10.04 3.13 -4.99
C ASN A 26 -11.28 3.49 -5.80
N GLU A 27 -11.13 3.71 -7.11
CA GLU A 27 -12.25 3.97 -8.02
C GLU A 27 -13.12 2.73 -8.25
N HIS A 28 -12.52 1.54 -8.17
CA HIS A 28 -13.18 0.25 -8.42
C HIS A 28 -13.04 -0.68 -7.20
N PRO A 29 -13.72 -0.39 -6.08
CA PRO A 29 -13.54 -1.14 -4.84
C PRO A 29 -13.92 -2.62 -4.96
N SER A 30 -14.83 -2.96 -5.89
CA SER A 30 -15.27 -4.34 -6.16
C SER A 30 -14.28 -5.17 -6.99
N SER A 31 -13.27 -4.57 -7.63
CA SER A 31 -12.32 -5.30 -8.46
C SER A 31 -11.54 -6.34 -7.65
N SER A 32 -11.52 -7.58 -8.14
CA SER A 32 -10.74 -8.67 -7.55
C SER A 32 -9.24 -8.51 -7.87
N GLN A 33 -8.40 -9.30 -7.18
CA GLN A 33 -6.96 -9.33 -7.49
C GLN A 33 -6.68 -9.77 -8.93
N LYS A 34 -7.55 -10.62 -9.51
CA LYS A 34 -7.46 -11.06 -10.90
C LYS A 34 -7.77 -9.93 -11.87
N ASP A 35 -8.82 -9.15 -11.59
CA ASP A 35 -9.20 -8.00 -12.43
C ASP A 35 -8.10 -6.94 -12.42
N LEU A 36 -7.52 -6.67 -11.25
CA LEU A 36 -6.39 -5.75 -11.09
C LEU A 36 -5.14 -6.24 -11.81
N GLN A 37 -4.85 -7.55 -11.76
CA GLN A 37 -3.75 -8.14 -12.53
C GLN A 37 -3.96 -7.92 -14.03
N GLN A 38 -5.16 -8.19 -14.53
CA GLN A 38 -5.48 -8.01 -15.95
C GLN A 38 -5.35 -6.54 -16.36
N TRP A 39 -5.83 -5.63 -15.51
CA TRP A 39 -5.68 -4.20 -15.73
C TRP A 39 -4.20 -3.76 -15.80
N VAL A 40 -3.35 -4.24 -14.88
CA VAL A 40 -1.89 -3.94 -14.92
C VAL A 40 -1.24 -4.44 -16.20
N GLN A 41 -1.60 -5.66 -16.64
CA GLN A 41 -1.11 -6.22 -17.90
C GLN A 41 -1.52 -5.35 -19.10
N GLN A 42 -2.79 -4.93 -19.17
CA GLN A 42 -3.29 -4.12 -20.28
C GLN A 42 -2.71 -2.69 -20.27
N LYS A 43 -2.60 -2.08 -19.09
CA LYS A 43 -2.18 -0.68 -18.93
C LYS A 43 -0.68 -0.48 -19.13
N PHE A 44 0.13 -1.44 -18.70
CA PHE A 44 1.59 -1.29 -18.62
C PHE A 44 2.38 -2.31 -19.43
N ASP A 45 1.70 -3.19 -20.17
CA ASP A 45 2.28 -4.35 -20.84
C ASP A 45 3.14 -5.21 -19.89
N LEU A 46 2.65 -5.33 -18.64
CA LEU A 46 3.41 -5.87 -17.51
C LEU A 46 2.71 -7.08 -16.92
N SER A 47 3.36 -8.25 -17.01
CA SER A 47 2.85 -9.45 -16.35
C SER A 47 3.24 -9.48 -14.88
N VAL A 48 2.23 -9.56 -14.01
CA VAL A 48 2.40 -9.62 -12.56
C VAL A 48 1.52 -10.71 -11.98
N SER A 49 1.91 -11.28 -10.85
CA SER A 49 1.09 -12.25 -10.13
C SER A 49 0.03 -11.55 -9.27
N GLN A 50 -1.09 -12.24 -9.00
CA GLN A 50 -2.07 -11.78 -8.00
C GLN A 50 -1.44 -11.54 -6.62
N SER A 51 -0.42 -12.31 -6.26
CA SER A 51 0.34 -12.10 -5.01
C SER A 51 1.10 -10.77 -5.02
N THR A 52 1.63 -10.34 -6.16
CA THR A 52 2.29 -9.04 -6.32
C THR A 52 1.28 -7.90 -6.16
N ILE A 53 0.09 -8.04 -6.74
CA ILE A 53 -1.03 -7.11 -6.54
C ILE A 53 -1.39 -7.01 -5.05
N SER A 54 -1.62 -8.15 -4.41
CA SER A 54 -1.96 -8.23 -2.97
C SER A 54 -0.92 -7.54 -2.09
N ASN A 55 0.36 -7.87 -2.29
CA ASN A 55 1.46 -7.29 -1.50
C ASN A 55 1.61 -5.78 -1.73
N THR A 56 1.38 -5.31 -2.96
CA THR A 56 1.42 -3.88 -3.28
C THR A 56 0.32 -3.13 -2.55
N LEU A 57 -0.91 -3.61 -2.59
CA LEU A 57 -2.04 -2.99 -1.89
C LEU A 57 -1.84 -2.99 -0.37
N LYS A 58 -1.43 -4.14 0.22
CA LYS A 58 -1.12 -4.21 1.65
C LYS A 58 -0.02 -3.23 2.05
N ARG A 59 1.02 -3.09 1.23
CA ARG A 59 2.10 -2.13 1.46
C ARG A 59 1.60 -0.68 1.40
N ALA A 60 0.75 -0.35 0.43
CA ALA A 60 0.17 0.99 0.31
C ALA A 60 -0.68 1.34 1.55
N VAL A 61 -1.52 0.41 2.00
CA VAL A 61 -2.33 0.58 3.22
C VAL A 61 -1.43 0.78 4.45
N LYS A 62 -0.39 -0.03 4.60
CA LYS A 62 0.58 0.12 5.70
C LYS A 62 1.23 1.50 5.69
N ILE A 63 1.69 1.97 4.53
CA ILE A 63 2.30 3.29 4.38
C ILE A 63 1.30 4.40 4.73
N TYR A 64 0.06 4.31 4.25
CA TYR A 64 -0.99 5.28 4.57
C TYR A 64 -1.20 5.43 6.07
N TYR A 65 -1.38 4.33 6.80
CA TYR A 65 -1.58 4.38 8.25
C TYR A 65 -0.34 4.86 8.99
N GLN A 66 0.87 4.48 8.55
CA GLN A 66 2.11 5.00 9.11
C GLN A 66 2.21 6.51 8.95
N CYS A 67 2.00 7.02 7.73
CA CYS A 67 2.04 8.46 7.45
C CYS A 67 0.98 9.21 8.27
N ARG A 68 -0.27 8.74 8.29
CA ARG A 68 -1.35 9.35 9.08
C ARG A 68 -1.02 9.38 10.57
N PHE A 69 -0.47 8.30 11.10
CA PHE A 69 -0.06 8.22 12.50
C PHE A 69 1.07 9.21 12.83
N TYR A 70 2.12 9.26 11.99
CA TYR A 70 3.22 10.22 12.17
C TYR A 70 2.75 11.67 12.06
N SER A 71 1.88 11.98 11.10
CA SER A 71 1.32 13.32 10.95
C SER A 71 0.51 13.73 12.19
N ASN A 72 -0.29 12.83 12.77
CA ASN A 72 -1.03 13.11 14.00
C ASN A 72 -0.10 13.34 15.20
N ILE A 73 0.95 12.53 15.36
CA ILE A 73 1.96 12.73 16.41
C ILE A 73 2.63 14.10 16.25
N LEU A 74 3.06 14.44 15.03
CA LEU A 74 3.76 15.69 14.76
C LEU A 74 2.89 16.91 15.11
N GLU A 75 1.63 16.93 14.66
CA GLU A 75 0.70 18.03 14.93
C GLU A 75 0.50 18.26 16.44
N ARG A 76 0.37 17.17 17.21
CA ARG A 76 0.16 17.25 18.65
C ARG A 76 1.42 17.61 19.42
N TYR A 77 2.59 17.21 18.91
CA TYR A 77 3.87 17.63 19.46
C TYR A 77 4.07 19.14 19.27
N GLU A 78 3.77 19.66 18.07
CA GLU A 78 3.83 21.10 17.77
C GLU A 78 2.88 21.91 18.66
N LYS A 79 1.73 21.34 19.04
CA LYS A 79 0.79 21.93 20.01
C LYS A 79 1.21 21.77 21.48
N GLY A 80 2.30 21.05 21.76
CA GLY A 80 2.76 20.77 23.13
C GLY A 80 1.89 19.78 23.91
N GLU A 81 0.96 19.08 23.24
CA GLU A 81 0.02 18.14 23.86
C GLU A 81 0.65 16.78 24.19
N ILE A 82 1.74 16.44 23.50
CA ILE A 82 2.44 15.17 23.68
C ILE A 82 3.95 15.39 23.78
N ASN A 83 4.63 14.53 24.54
CA ASN A 83 6.07 14.40 24.51
C ASN A 83 6.44 13.08 23.80
N PRO A 84 7.00 13.12 22.58
CA PRO A 84 7.35 11.93 21.80
C PRO A 84 8.28 10.97 22.56
N GLU A 85 9.23 11.50 23.35
CA GLU A 85 10.18 10.70 24.12
C GLU A 85 9.53 9.92 25.27
N LYS A 86 8.33 10.32 25.67
CA LYS A 86 7.54 9.67 26.74
C LYS A 86 6.31 8.92 26.19
N THR A 87 6.13 8.88 24.87
CA THR A 87 4.97 8.25 24.24
C THR A 87 5.17 6.74 24.19
N ASN A 88 4.44 6.00 25.03
CA ASN A 88 4.47 4.54 25.05
C ASN A 88 3.45 3.93 24.05
N VAL A 89 3.49 2.60 23.89
CA VAL A 89 2.59 1.84 22.99
C VAL A 89 1.10 2.03 23.35
N LEU A 90 0.76 2.22 24.64
CA LEU A 90 -0.61 2.48 25.09
C LEU A 90 -1.13 3.86 24.65
N HIS A 91 -0.27 4.89 24.68
CA HIS A 91 -0.60 6.21 24.15
C HIS A 91 -0.80 6.15 22.62
N ALA A 92 0.05 5.42 21.91
CA ALA A 92 -0.10 5.21 20.47
C ALA A 92 -1.45 4.57 20.09
N ILE A 93 -1.91 3.56 20.86
CA ILE A 93 -3.22 2.92 20.64
C ILE A 93 -4.38 3.88 20.91
N HIS A 94 -4.31 4.68 21.98
CA HIS A 94 -5.32 5.70 22.27
C HIS A 94 -5.42 6.74 21.13
N PHE A 95 -4.30 7.12 20.52
CA PHE A 95 -4.29 8.08 19.41
C PHE A 95 -4.96 7.56 18.14
N ILE A 96 -4.90 6.25 17.88
CA ILE A 96 -5.57 5.63 16.73
C ILE A 96 -7.09 5.63 16.89
N ASN A 97 -7.60 5.49 18.13
CA ASN A 97 -9.03 5.35 18.39
C ASN A 97 -9.78 6.69 18.51
N VAL A 98 -9.08 7.81 18.67
CA VAL A 98 -9.66 9.15 18.85
C VAL A 98 -9.70 9.94 17.52
N ALA A 99 -9.05 9.45 16.47
CA ALA A 99 -8.92 10.10 15.15
C ALA A 99 -9.77 9.45 14.04
#